data_AF-A0A7S2GC76-F1
#
_entry.id   AF-A0A7S2GC76-F1
#
_cell.length_a   1.000
_cell.length_b   1.000
_cell.length_c   1.000
_cell.angle_alpha   90.00
_cell.angle_beta   90.00
_cell.angle_gamma   90.00
#
_symmetry.space_group_name_H-M   'P 1'
#
loop_
_entity.id
_entity.type
_entity.pdbx_description
1 polymer ?
#
loop_
_entity_poly.entity_id
_entity_poly.type
_entity_poly.pdbx_seq_one_letter_code
_entity_poly.pdbx_strand_id
1 'polypeptide(L)'
;VTCFSYASRGRMLPDGGVVMGQGAVKRFLTDLLVTDHPNGSRRAEFSAPTIESDSIVTSDDVAVVKSSLQLRSAGETRHLDLELCISSGGAEGASGFEITSVAVAGADVGATSLRADARKNGPKWETHDGRVRQQIWQHTGLFDSGNRFIVDKLEISTGRIIAVIDANVWKLHGETLRTWADSLDLKLDTVIAPGNEDHKTMDNCLFMLDELKRLDPLRRSEPVLAIGGGVLTDVAGFACALWRRGVPWARVPTTLLGMVDASVGIKVAVNYHRKNGVGHFFSPTHTFVDAYFLGTLERADVISGCGEIMKAALVHDRTLFDLMDEHGVRLVDKNFENDEVADEIIKRSVDTMLECIGVDLWEEALLRPMDFGHSFSRTLETDSTFYLRHGEAVAIDACMSTLIAEVKGYVTRAEADRVLDVYYRLGLPCMIKGVTADTFKRAARDIVIHRDGLLRAPLPRGIGSCVYEDVFTDGEIEAAFARLEGFMLKHPETCWDRSKSFSPVDTEDN
;
A
#
# COMPACT_ATOMS: atom_id res chain seq x y z
N VAL A 1 14.81 8.52 -34.30
CA VAL A 1 14.55 7.10 -34.66
C VAL A 1 15.69 6.28 -34.12
N THR A 2 15.41 5.57 -33.03
CA THR A 2 16.33 4.64 -32.38
C THR A 2 15.44 3.50 -31.89
N CYS A 3 15.79 2.24 -32.17
CA CYS A 3 15.10 1.08 -31.61
C CYS A 3 15.38 0.99 -30.11
N PHE A 4 14.35 0.70 -29.33
CA PHE A 4 14.46 0.41 -27.90
C PHE A 4 13.84 -0.96 -27.63
N SER A 5 14.62 -1.88 -27.06
CA SER A 5 14.12 -3.18 -26.63
C SER A 5 13.50 -3.07 -25.23
N TYR A 6 12.21 -3.41 -25.12
CA TYR A 6 11.46 -3.40 -23.86
C TYR A 6 10.67 -4.69 -23.71
N ALA A 7 11.18 -5.62 -22.89
CA ALA A 7 10.52 -6.90 -22.70
C ALA A 7 9.34 -6.78 -21.71
N SER A 8 8.10 -6.94 -22.21
CA SER A 8 6.91 -7.12 -21.39
C SER A 8 6.09 -8.33 -21.86
N ARG A 9 5.39 -9.02 -20.95
CA ARG A 9 4.57 -10.19 -21.31
C ARG A 9 3.20 -9.76 -21.84
N GLY A 10 2.90 -10.08 -23.10
CA GLY A 10 1.56 -9.98 -23.69
C GLY A 10 0.79 -11.31 -23.61
N ARG A 11 -0.54 -11.27 -23.80
CA ARG A 11 -1.38 -12.47 -23.89
C ARG A 11 -1.48 -12.93 -25.35
N MET A 12 -1.01 -14.14 -25.63
CA MET A 12 -1.10 -14.74 -26.96
C MET A 12 -2.55 -15.16 -27.26
N LEU A 13 -3.04 -14.76 -28.42
CA LEU A 13 -4.34 -15.09 -28.97
C LEU A 13 -4.27 -16.42 -29.73
N PRO A 14 -5.40 -17.14 -29.90
CA PRO A 14 -5.43 -18.44 -30.58
C PRO A 14 -4.96 -18.41 -32.04
N ASP A 15 -5.00 -17.25 -32.68
CA ASP A 15 -4.56 -17.01 -34.05
C ASP A 15 -3.07 -16.60 -34.16
N GLY A 16 -2.35 -16.58 -33.03
CA GLY A 16 -0.95 -16.16 -32.97
C GLY A 16 -0.76 -14.66 -32.73
N GLY A 17 -1.82 -13.86 -32.70
CA GLY A 17 -1.74 -12.45 -32.32
C GLY A 17 -1.37 -12.27 -30.86
N VAL A 18 -0.89 -11.10 -30.44
CA VAL A 18 -0.63 -10.81 -29.02
C VAL A 18 -1.31 -9.52 -28.59
N VAL A 19 -1.96 -9.57 -27.42
CA VAL A 19 -2.63 -8.42 -26.80
C VAL A 19 -1.79 -7.87 -25.67
N MET A 20 -1.56 -6.55 -25.69
CA MET A 20 -0.88 -5.82 -24.62
C MET A 20 -1.80 -4.81 -23.92
N GLY A 21 -1.60 -4.66 -22.61
CA GLY A 21 -2.28 -3.65 -21.81
C GLY A 21 -1.61 -2.28 -21.90
N GLN A 22 -2.42 -1.22 -21.99
CA GLN A 22 -1.98 0.18 -22.12
C GLN A 22 -0.90 0.60 -21.10
N GLY A 23 -0.96 0.07 -19.88
CA GLY A 23 0.00 0.41 -18.81
C GLY A 23 1.46 0.07 -19.14
N ALA A 24 1.72 -0.95 -19.97
CA ALA A 24 3.08 -1.31 -20.37
C ALA A 24 3.69 -0.30 -21.36
N VAL A 25 2.93 0.12 -22.38
CA VAL A 25 3.37 1.21 -23.29
C VAL A 25 3.55 2.51 -22.52
N LYS A 26 2.61 2.80 -21.62
CA LYS A 26 2.60 4.05 -20.85
C LYS A 26 3.86 4.21 -20.00
N ARG A 27 4.27 3.15 -19.30
CA ARG A 27 5.54 3.13 -18.54
C ARG A 27 6.76 3.37 -19.42
N PHE A 28 6.87 2.64 -20.53
CA PHE A 28 7.97 2.80 -21.47
C PHE A 28 8.10 4.25 -21.99
N LEU A 29 6.99 4.87 -22.38
CA LEU A 29 7.00 6.24 -22.89
C LEU A 29 7.35 7.26 -21.81
N THR A 30 6.87 7.06 -20.59
CA THR A 30 7.25 7.90 -19.44
C THR A 30 8.76 7.81 -19.20
N ASP A 31 9.34 6.61 -19.20
CA ASP A 31 10.78 6.41 -19.01
C ASP A 31 11.61 7.02 -20.16
N LEU A 32 11.12 6.91 -21.40
CA LEU A 32 11.80 7.46 -22.58
C LEU A 32 11.85 8.99 -22.57
N LEU A 33 10.79 9.64 -22.06
CA LEU A 33 10.64 11.09 -22.11
C LEU A 33 11.21 11.80 -20.87
N VAL A 34 11.50 11.06 -19.80
CA VAL A 34 12.17 11.57 -18.61
C VAL A 34 13.67 11.26 -18.71
N THR A 35 14.41 12.09 -19.45
CA THR A 35 15.89 12.08 -19.39
C THR A 35 16.40 13.28 -18.62
N ASP A 36 17.24 13.04 -17.62
CA ASP A 36 17.94 14.10 -16.87
C ASP A 36 18.83 14.95 -17.79
N HIS A 37 18.66 16.27 -17.70
CA HIS A 37 19.53 17.21 -18.40
C HIS A 37 20.74 17.54 -17.50
N PRO A 38 22.00 17.42 -17.98
CA PRO A 38 23.19 17.58 -17.13
C PRO A 38 23.41 18.97 -16.51
N ASN A 39 22.65 20.00 -16.94
CA ASN A 39 22.96 21.41 -16.70
C ASN A 39 21.81 22.24 -16.09
N GLY A 40 20.86 21.63 -15.36
CA GLY A 40 20.02 22.36 -14.39
C GLY A 40 19.07 23.45 -14.93
N SER A 41 18.73 23.47 -16.22
CA SER A 41 17.70 24.37 -16.75
C SER A 41 16.34 23.67 -16.90
N ARG A 42 15.28 24.44 -16.62
CA ARG A 42 13.86 24.07 -16.38
C ARG A 42 13.36 22.74 -16.98
N ARG A 43 12.80 21.90 -16.09
CA ARG A 43 11.99 20.70 -16.36
C ARG A 43 10.88 21.02 -17.37
N ALA A 44 10.77 20.23 -18.42
CA ALA A 44 9.50 20.08 -19.10
C ALA A 44 8.73 18.96 -18.40
N GLU A 45 7.53 19.27 -17.91
CA GLU A 45 6.64 18.27 -17.32
C GLU A 45 5.81 17.65 -18.43
N PHE A 46 5.90 16.33 -18.57
CA PHE A 46 5.06 15.57 -19.48
C PHE A 46 3.90 14.99 -18.68
N SER A 47 2.67 15.14 -19.20
CA SER A 47 1.56 14.34 -18.72
C SER A 47 1.82 12.86 -19.00
N ALA A 48 1.20 11.99 -18.21
CA ALA A 48 1.20 10.57 -18.53
C ALA A 48 0.59 10.34 -19.93
N PRO A 49 1.19 9.49 -20.79
CA PRO A 49 0.71 9.25 -22.15
C PRO A 49 -0.75 8.76 -22.13
N THR A 50 -1.58 9.32 -23.02
CA THR A 50 -2.93 8.81 -23.28
C THR A 50 -2.90 8.01 -24.58
N ILE A 51 -3.28 6.74 -24.51
CA ILE A 51 -3.27 5.82 -25.64
C ILE A 51 -4.69 5.73 -26.18
N GLU A 52 -4.87 5.94 -27.48
CA GLU A 52 -6.20 6.02 -28.10
C GLU A 52 -6.90 4.65 -28.26
N SER A 53 -6.16 3.53 -28.16
CA SER A 53 -6.70 2.17 -28.30
C SER A 53 -6.69 1.40 -26.98
N ASP A 54 -7.84 0.84 -26.61
CA ASP A 54 -8.04 0.05 -25.38
C ASP A 54 -7.24 -1.26 -25.35
N SER A 55 -6.80 -1.73 -26.52
CA SER A 55 -5.92 -2.89 -26.65
C SER A 55 -5.04 -2.76 -27.90
N ILE A 56 -3.79 -3.22 -27.81
CA ILE A 56 -2.85 -3.23 -28.93
C ILE A 56 -2.71 -4.68 -29.37
N VAL A 57 -3.13 -4.98 -30.61
CA VAL A 57 -3.10 -6.32 -31.20
C VAL A 57 -2.06 -6.34 -32.32
N THR A 58 -1.06 -7.21 -32.22
CA THR A 58 -0.05 -7.42 -33.27
C THR A 58 -0.40 -8.69 -34.06
N SER A 59 -1.00 -8.58 -35.24
CA SER A 59 -1.30 -9.74 -36.11
C SER A 59 -0.18 -10.06 -37.11
N ASP A 60 0.61 -9.06 -37.50
CA ASP A 60 1.56 -9.14 -38.63
C ASP A 60 2.97 -8.63 -38.26
N ASP A 61 3.48 -9.06 -37.11
CA ASP A 61 4.79 -8.68 -36.55
C ASP A 61 5.01 -7.19 -36.24
N VAL A 62 4.08 -6.29 -36.59
CA VAL A 62 4.14 -4.86 -36.25
C VAL A 62 2.74 -4.32 -35.90
N ALA A 63 2.59 -3.63 -34.77
CA ALA A 63 1.43 -2.81 -34.43
C ALA A 63 1.82 -1.33 -34.37
N VAL A 64 0.93 -0.46 -34.85
CA VAL A 64 1.07 1.00 -34.76
C VAL A 64 0.18 1.53 -33.65
N VAL A 65 0.77 2.23 -32.68
CA VAL A 65 0.06 2.80 -31.54
C VAL A 65 0.15 4.31 -31.59
N LYS A 66 -1.01 4.97 -31.53
CA LYS A 66 -1.10 6.42 -31.40
C LYS A 66 -1.24 6.79 -29.93
N SER A 67 -0.42 7.74 -29.50
CA SER A 67 -0.46 8.28 -28.15
C SER A 67 -0.34 9.80 -28.22
N SER A 68 -1.04 10.50 -27.33
CA SER A 68 -0.89 11.94 -27.15
C SER A 68 -0.33 12.26 -25.77
N LEU A 69 0.43 13.35 -25.70
CA LEU A 69 0.97 13.85 -24.43
C LEU A 69 1.01 15.37 -24.40
N GLN A 70 0.77 15.92 -23.20
CA GLN A 70 0.87 17.35 -22.94
C GLN A 70 2.26 17.66 -22.38
N LEU A 71 2.97 18.54 -23.08
CA LEU A 71 4.22 19.13 -22.63
C LEU A 71 3.91 20.47 -21.96
N ARG A 72 4.30 20.63 -20.70
CA ARG A 72 4.24 21.91 -20.00
C ARG A 72 5.65 22.43 -19.75
N SER A 73 5.96 23.59 -20.30
CA SER A 73 7.24 24.25 -20.08
C SER A 73 7.08 25.76 -20.10
N ALA A 74 7.63 26.43 -19.08
CA ALA A 74 7.69 27.89 -18.98
C ALA A 74 6.35 28.64 -19.21
N GLY A 75 5.22 28.04 -18.81
CA GLY A 75 3.88 28.63 -18.94
C GLY A 75 3.18 28.35 -20.27
N GLU A 76 3.82 27.64 -21.21
CA GLU A 76 3.19 27.15 -22.44
C GLU A 76 2.81 25.67 -22.29
N THR A 77 1.64 25.29 -22.82
CA THR A 77 1.22 23.89 -22.98
C THR A 77 1.21 23.55 -24.46
N ARG A 78 1.90 22.47 -24.84
CA ARG A 78 1.89 21.95 -26.21
C ARG A 78 1.43 20.49 -26.22
N HIS A 79 0.69 20.12 -27.25
CA HIS A 79 0.30 18.74 -27.50
C HIS A 79 1.31 18.11 -28.45
N LEU A 80 1.74 16.90 -28.13
CA LEU A 80 2.63 16.11 -28.94
C LEU A 80 1.95 14.78 -29.23
N ASP A 81 1.68 14.54 -30.51
CA ASP A 81 1.12 13.29 -30.99
C ASP A 81 2.27 12.37 -31.43
N LEU A 82 2.29 11.17 -30.85
CA LEU A 82 3.29 10.15 -31.09
C LEU A 82 2.68 8.97 -31.84
N GLU A 83 3.41 8.48 -32.82
CA GLU A 83 3.14 7.24 -33.51
C GLU A 83 4.26 6.24 -33.23
N LEU A 84 3.90 5.07 -32.71
CA LEU A 84 4.82 4.06 -32.20
C LEU A 84 4.68 2.79 -33.03
N CYS A 85 5.78 2.29 -33.60
CA CYS A 85 5.80 0.97 -34.21
C CYS A 85 6.36 -0.05 -33.22
N ILE A 86 5.56 -1.07 -32.93
CA ILE A 86 5.86 -2.13 -31.95
C ILE A 86 5.93 -3.45 -32.69
N SER A 87 7.03 -4.19 -32.58
CA SER A 87 7.17 -5.52 -33.17
C SER A 87 7.28 -6.64 -32.15
N SER A 88 6.83 -7.85 -32.49
CA SER A 88 7.10 -9.08 -31.75
C SER A 88 8.57 -9.47 -31.92
N GLY A 89 9.31 -9.63 -30.81
CA GLY A 89 10.74 -9.94 -30.86
C GLY A 89 11.22 -10.62 -29.59
N GLY A 90 11.72 -11.85 -29.72
CA GLY A 90 12.34 -12.60 -28.62
C GLY A 90 13.38 -13.60 -29.14
N ALA A 91 14.55 -13.64 -28.49
CA ALA A 91 15.45 -14.78 -28.60
C ALA A 91 14.78 -16.02 -27.97
N GLU A 92 15.02 -17.20 -28.56
CA GLU A 92 14.39 -18.48 -28.22
C GLU A 92 13.97 -18.62 -26.75
N GLY A 93 12.65 -18.64 -26.50
CA GLY A 93 12.06 -18.99 -25.20
C GLY A 93 11.46 -17.85 -24.37
N ALA A 94 11.58 -16.58 -24.77
CA ALA A 94 10.91 -15.46 -24.10
C ALA A 94 9.97 -14.70 -25.06
N SER A 95 8.67 -14.65 -24.73
CA SER A 95 7.68 -13.81 -25.42
C SER A 95 7.87 -12.34 -25.02
N GLY A 96 8.68 -11.60 -25.77
CA GLY A 96 8.94 -10.16 -25.61
C GLY A 96 8.52 -9.36 -26.85
N PHE A 97 8.42 -8.04 -26.67
CA PHE A 97 8.15 -7.07 -27.73
C PHE A 97 9.30 -6.06 -27.80
N GLU A 98 9.42 -5.40 -28.94
CA GLU A 98 10.40 -4.35 -29.15
C GLU A 98 9.71 -3.13 -29.79
N ILE A 99 10.00 -1.93 -29.30
CA ILE A 99 9.54 -0.70 -29.95
C ILE A 99 10.63 -0.28 -30.93
N THR A 100 10.35 -0.46 -32.21
CA THR A 100 11.33 -0.28 -33.28
C THR A 100 11.43 1.18 -33.72
N SER A 101 10.35 1.95 -33.59
CA SER A 101 10.40 3.40 -33.87
C SER A 101 9.34 4.20 -33.13
N VAL A 102 9.70 5.45 -32.82
CA VAL A 102 8.80 6.51 -32.37
C VAL A 102 8.88 7.67 -33.36
N ALA A 103 7.74 8.16 -33.83
CA ALA A 103 7.60 9.34 -34.68
C ALA A 103 6.69 10.36 -34.01
N VAL A 104 6.96 11.65 -34.23
CA VAL A 104 6.09 12.77 -33.81
C VAL A 104 5.30 13.22 -35.04
N ALA A 105 3.98 13.24 -34.95
CA ALA A 105 3.14 13.72 -36.05
C ALA A 105 3.18 15.26 -36.12
N GLY A 106 3.41 15.81 -37.33
CA GLY A 106 3.15 17.23 -37.63
C GLY A 106 4.28 18.22 -37.34
N ALA A 107 5.49 17.77 -37.01
CA ALA A 107 6.64 18.66 -36.93
C ALA A 107 7.69 18.25 -37.96
N ASP A 108 7.99 19.15 -38.90
CA ASP A 108 9.16 19.09 -39.78
C ASP A 108 10.41 19.37 -38.91
N VAL A 109 10.69 18.47 -37.97
CA VAL A 109 11.86 18.53 -37.10
C VAL A 109 13.03 18.03 -37.93
N GLY A 110 13.59 18.93 -38.74
CA GLY A 110 14.82 18.69 -39.48
C GLY A 110 15.83 17.97 -38.60
N ALA A 111 16.10 16.71 -38.95
CA ALA A 111 17.09 15.79 -38.39
C ALA A 111 17.67 16.18 -37.02
N THR A 112 16.83 16.39 -36.01
CA THR A 112 17.32 16.58 -34.64
C THR A 112 17.37 15.20 -34.03
N SER A 113 18.47 14.50 -34.27
CA SER A 113 18.77 13.29 -33.54
C SER A 113 18.82 13.63 -32.05
N LEU A 114 17.81 13.22 -31.29
CA LEU A 114 17.95 12.97 -29.86
C LEU A 114 18.94 11.81 -29.73
N ARG A 115 20.23 12.13 -29.81
CA ARG A 115 21.25 11.25 -29.26
C ARG A 115 21.03 11.26 -27.76
N ALA A 116 20.42 10.20 -27.24
CA ALA A 116 20.82 9.75 -25.92
C ALA A 116 22.33 9.52 -26.06
N ASP A 117 23.13 10.37 -25.40
CA ASP A 117 24.54 10.07 -25.22
C ASP A 117 24.57 8.65 -24.65
N ALA A 118 25.03 7.68 -25.45
CA ALA A 118 25.44 6.40 -24.92
C ALA A 118 26.40 6.77 -23.79
N ARG A 119 25.96 6.60 -22.54
CA ARG A 119 26.67 7.11 -21.37
C ARG A 119 28.12 6.67 -21.52
N LYS A 120 29.02 7.59 -21.88
CA LYS A 120 30.46 7.27 -22.00
C LYS A 120 31.02 6.71 -20.68
N ASN A 121 30.28 6.89 -19.60
CA ASN A 121 30.53 6.41 -18.24
C ASN A 121 29.39 5.52 -17.67
N GLY A 122 28.55 4.90 -18.51
CA GLY A 122 27.53 3.94 -18.03
C GLY A 122 28.17 2.65 -17.52
N PRO A 123 27.51 1.89 -16.63
CA PRO A 123 28.05 0.62 -16.20
C PRO A 123 28.24 -0.28 -17.42
N LYS A 124 29.41 -0.92 -17.51
CA LYS A 124 29.76 -1.82 -18.61
C LYS A 124 28.83 -3.04 -18.70
N TRP A 125 28.09 -3.33 -17.64
CA TRP A 125 27.08 -4.38 -17.54
C TRP A 125 25.93 -3.92 -16.65
N GLU A 126 24.69 -4.21 -17.06
CA GLU A 126 23.46 -3.92 -16.32
C GLU A 126 22.53 -5.13 -16.42
N THR A 127 21.74 -5.39 -15.37
CA THR A 127 20.79 -6.51 -15.30
C THR A 127 19.49 -6.06 -14.62
N HIS A 128 18.34 -6.50 -15.13
CA HIS A 128 17.01 -6.29 -14.53
C HIS A 128 16.30 -7.64 -14.40
N ASP A 129 15.43 -7.82 -13.39
CA ASP A 129 14.76 -9.10 -13.19
C ASP A 129 13.23 -9.08 -13.02
N GLY A 130 12.57 -7.93 -12.84
CA GLY A 130 11.10 -7.80 -13.02
C GLY A 130 10.22 -8.79 -12.23
N ARG A 131 10.68 -9.22 -11.04
CA ARG A 131 10.24 -10.48 -10.40
C ARG A 131 9.00 -10.44 -9.50
N VAL A 132 8.36 -9.31 -9.26
CA VAL A 132 7.31 -9.24 -8.22
C VAL A 132 5.93 -9.58 -8.78
N ARG A 133 5.30 -10.62 -8.23
CA ARG A 133 3.89 -10.98 -8.46
C ARG A 133 3.25 -11.42 -7.14
N GLN A 134 2.22 -10.69 -6.72
CA GLN A 134 1.36 -11.01 -5.59
C GLN A 134 -0.06 -11.25 -6.07
N GLN A 135 -0.79 -12.17 -5.41
CA GLN A 135 -2.20 -12.41 -5.67
C GLN A 135 -2.99 -12.26 -4.37
N ILE A 136 -4.00 -11.38 -4.36
CA ILE A 136 -4.86 -11.15 -3.20
C ILE A 136 -6.22 -11.79 -3.48
N TRP A 137 -6.72 -12.58 -2.53
CA TRP A 137 -7.97 -13.32 -2.64
C TRP A 137 -8.86 -12.94 -1.47
N GLN A 138 -10.10 -12.53 -1.76
CA GLN A 138 -11.15 -12.47 -0.76
C GLN A 138 -11.96 -13.77 -0.85
N HIS A 139 -12.04 -14.51 0.24
CA HIS A 139 -12.70 -15.82 0.28
C HIS A 139 -13.21 -16.09 1.70
N THR A 140 -14.44 -16.55 1.82
CA THR A 140 -15.06 -16.92 3.10
C THR A 140 -14.80 -18.38 3.44
N GLY A 141 -14.56 -18.69 4.71
CA GLY A 141 -14.44 -20.08 5.18
C GLY A 141 -13.15 -20.74 4.72
N LEU A 142 -12.04 -20.00 4.66
CA LEU A 142 -10.72 -20.50 4.23
C LEU A 142 -10.28 -21.78 4.95
N PHE A 143 -10.71 -21.92 6.22
CA PHE A 143 -10.37 -23.03 7.11
C PHE A 143 -11.60 -23.90 7.46
N ASP A 144 -12.64 -23.89 6.62
CA ASP A 144 -13.73 -24.84 6.75
C ASP A 144 -13.25 -26.26 6.41
N SER A 145 -13.75 -27.26 7.14
CA SER A 145 -13.38 -28.66 6.90
C SER A 145 -13.59 -29.06 5.43
N GLY A 146 -12.54 -29.62 4.81
CA GLY A 146 -12.54 -30.00 3.39
C GLY A 146 -12.26 -28.86 2.41
N ASN A 147 -12.14 -27.60 2.85
CA ASN A 147 -11.83 -26.48 1.94
C ASN A 147 -10.37 -26.52 1.46
N ARG A 148 -10.18 -26.78 0.16
CA ARG A 148 -8.85 -26.89 -0.46
C ARG A 148 -8.27 -25.58 -0.98
N PHE A 149 -8.96 -24.44 -0.85
CA PHE A 149 -8.60 -23.20 -1.54
C PHE A 149 -7.14 -22.76 -1.30
N ILE A 150 -6.70 -22.70 -0.04
CA ILE A 150 -5.30 -22.33 0.30
C ILE A 150 -4.31 -23.34 -0.31
N VAL A 151 -4.60 -24.63 -0.18
CA VAL A 151 -3.75 -25.73 -0.67
C VAL A 151 -3.56 -25.65 -2.18
N ASP A 152 -4.65 -25.42 -2.89
CA ASP A 152 -4.68 -25.39 -4.35
C ASP A 152 -4.01 -24.11 -4.89
N LYS A 153 -4.18 -22.95 -4.23
CA LYS A 153 -3.50 -21.70 -4.63
C LYS A 153 -2.01 -21.71 -4.32
N LEU A 154 -1.60 -22.30 -3.20
CA LEU A 154 -0.19 -22.45 -2.84
C LEU A 154 0.48 -23.62 -3.55
N GLU A 155 -0.25 -24.40 -4.36
CA GLU A 155 0.25 -25.57 -5.09
C GLU A 155 0.98 -26.57 -4.17
N ILE A 156 0.44 -26.78 -2.96
CA ILE A 156 1.06 -27.65 -1.94
C ILE A 156 1.08 -29.10 -2.44
N SER A 157 2.29 -29.62 -2.65
CA SER A 157 2.55 -30.97 -3.15
C SER A 157 3.20 -31.90 -2.11
N THR A 158 3.67 -31.36 -0.99
CA THR A 158 4.37 -32.10 0.06
C THR A 158 3.45 -32.69 1.13
N GLY A 159 2.16 -32.33 1.11
CA GLY A 159 1.22 -32.68 2.18
C GLY A 159 1.51 -31.95 3.50
N ARG A 160 2.27 -30.85 3.47
CA ARG A 160 2.73 -30.12 4.65
C ARG A 160 2.61 -28.62 4.46
N ILE A 161 2.17 -27.93 5.51
CA ILE A 161 2.15 -26.47 5.58
C ILE A 161 2.92 -26.05 6.86
N ILE A 162 3.82 -25.09 6.71
CA ILE A 162 4.48 -24.41 7.83
C ILE A 162 3.75 -23.10 8.07
N ALA A 163 3.14 -22.94 9.24
CA ALA A 163 2.35 -21.78 9.59
C ALA A 163 2.97 -21.00 10.75
N VAL A 164 3.25 -19.71 10.55
CA VAL A 164 3.60 -18.78 11.63
C VAL A 164 2.30 -18.09 12.05
N ILE A 165 1.87 -18.27 13.30
CA ILE A 165 0.53 -17.90 13.76
C ILE A 165 0.65 -17.00 14.99
N ASP A 166 -0.13 -15.92 15.01
CA ASP A 166 -0.26 -15.06 16.18
C ASP A 166 -0.78 -15.85 17.39
N ALA A 167 -0.22 -15.60 18.57
CA ALA A 167 -0.55 -16.34 19.78
C ALA A 167 -2.03 -16.22 20.19
N ASN A 168 -2.66 -15.05 20.01
CA ASN A 168 -4.08 -14.87 20.30
C ASN A 168 -4.96 -15.55 19.23
N VAL A 169 -4.56 -15.45 17.96
CA VAL A 169 -5.23 -16.17 16.86
C VAL A 169 -5.17 -17.68 17.10
N TRP A 170 -4.02 -18.23 17.49
CA TRP A 170 -3.90 -19.66 17.79
C TRP A 170 -4.76 -20.09 18.98
N LYS A 171 -4.82 -19.25 20.03
CA LYS A 171 -5.68 -19.50 21.20
C LYS A 171 -7.16 -19.57 20.82
N LEU A 172 -7.61 -18.72 19.90
CA LEU A 172 -9.02 -18.61 19.50
C LEU A 172 -9.41 -19.61 18.40
N HIS A 173 -8.53 -19.80 17.41
CA HIS A 173 -8.84 -20.49 16.14
C HIS A 173 -7.97 -21.72 15.89
N GLY A 174 -7.06 -22.07 16.79
CA GLY A 174 -6.11 -23.18 16.59
C GLY A 174 -6.80 -24.53 16.37
N GLU A 175 -7.95 -24.77 17.00
CA GLU A 175 -8.71 -26.00 16.79
C GLU A 175 -9.37 -26.06 15.41
N THR A 176 -9.89 -24.93 14.91
CA THR A 176 -10.39 -24.81 13.54
C THR A 176 -9.29 -25.10 12.53
N LEU A 177 -8.09 -24.52 12.73
CA LEU A 177 -6.93 -24.74 11.86
C LEU A 177 -6.47 -26.21 11.84
N ARG A 178 -6.45 -26.88 13.00
CA ARG A 178 -6.13 -28.32 13.07
C ARG A 178 -7.18 -29.17 12.37
N THR A 179 -8.45 -28.94 12.67
CA THR A 179 -9.57 -29.68 12.06
C THR A 179 -9.58 -29.54 10.54
N TRP A 180 -9.29 -28.34 10.03
CA TRP A 180 -9.11 -28.10 8.60
C TRP A 180 -7.97 -28.91 8.01
N ALA A 181 -6.77 -28.83 8.61
CA ALA A 181 -5.60 -29.56 8.14
C ALA A 181 -5.82 -31.08 8.15
N ASP A 182 -6.38 -31.61 9.24
CA ASP A 182 -6.69 -33.04 9.40
C ASP A 182 -7.70 -33.52 8.35
N SER A 183 -8.71 -32.70 8.03
CA SER A 183 -9.72 -33.04 7.01
C SER A 183 -9.15 -33.15 5.59
N LEU A 184 -7.93 -32.63 5.37
CA LEU A 184 -7.22 -32.65 4.10
C LEU A 184 -6.00 -33.57 4.09
N ASP A 185 -5.77 -34.31 5.18
CA ASP A 185 -4.57 -35.13 5.40
C ASP A 185 -3.27 -34.31 5.29
N LEU A 186 -3.30 -33.07 5.82
CA LEU A 186 -2.17 -32.15 5.81
C LEU A 186 -1.45 -32.12 7.16
N LYS A 187 -0.13 -32.24 7.12
CA LYS A 187 0.71 -31.94 8.27
C LYS A 187 0.83 -30.42 8.46
N LEU A 188 0.21 -29.88 9.51
CA LEU A 188 0.35 -28.47 9.89
C LEU A 188 1.46 -28.29 10.95
N ASP A 189 2.64 -27.84 10.52
CA ASP A 189 3.72 -27.47 11.44
C ASP A 189 3.56 -26.00 11.87
N THR A 190 3.29 -25.76 13.15
CA THR A 190 2.99 -24.41 13.65
C THR A 190 4.17 -23.77 14.39
N VAL A 191 4.40 -22.49 14.14
CA VAL A 191 5.27 -21.58 14.91
C VAL A 191 4.36 -20.53 15.54
N ILE A 192 4.21 -20.55 16.86
CA ILE A 192 3.35 -19.60 17.58
C ILE A 192 4.21 -18.43 18.04
N ALA A 193 3.85 -17.22 17.63
CA ALA A 193 4.62 -16.01 17.91
C ALA A 193 3.71 -14.87 18.41
N PRO A 194 4.23 -13.95 19.22
CA PRO A 194 3.48 -12.75 19.59
C PRO A 194 3.36 -11.79 18.39
N GLY A 195 2.17 -11.18 18.22
CA GLY A 195 1.86 -10.25 17.13
C GLY A 195 1.36 -8.88 17.60
N ASN A 196 1.79 -8.37 18.75
CA ASN A 196 1.53 -7.00 19.20
C ASN A 196 2.77 -6.10 18.99
N GLU A 197 2.57 -4.78 19.03
CA GLU A 197 3.63 -3.80 18.68
C GLU A 197 4.88 -3.92 19.59
N ASP A 198 4.71 -4.26 20.87
CA ASP A 198 5.82 -4.48 21.82
C ASP A 198 6.74 -5.63 21.41
N HIS A 199 6.21 -6.60 20.67
CA HIS A 199 6.97 -7.73 20.13
C HIS A 199 7.30 -7.59 18.65
N LYS A 200 7.09 -6.41 18.04
CA LYS A 200 7.56 -6.10 16.69
C LYS A 200 9.06 -5.82 16.68
N THR A 201 9.88 -6.76 17.16
CA THR A 201 11.30 -6.54 17.48
C THR A 201 12.22 -7.44 16.66
N MET A 202 13.52 -7.10 16.64
CA MET A 202 14.54 -7.98 16.07
C MET A 202 14.61 -9.32 16.80
N ASP A 203 14.37 -9.36 18.11
CA ASP A 203 14.39 -10.62 18.89
C ASP A 203 13.28 -11.58 18.43
N ASN A 204 12.07 -11.09 18.17
CA ASN A 204 10.99 -11.91 17.62
C ASN A 204 11.32 -12.40 16.20
N CYS A 205 11.97 -11.57 15.38
CA CYS A 205 12.48 -12.00 14.08
C CYS A 205 13.53 -13.11 14.21
N LEU A 206 14.48 -12.99 15.15
CA LEU A 206 15.50 -14.01 15.39
C LEU A 206 14.87 -15.34 15.86
N PHE A 207 13.88 -15.27 16.74
CA PHE A 207 13.08 -16.43 17.13
C PHE A 207 12.44 -17.13 15.91
N MET A 208 11.79 -16.37 15.02
CA MET A 208 11.19 -16.92 13.80
C MET A 208 12.24 -17.55 12.87
N LEU A 209 13.45 -16.98 12.78
CA LEU A 209 14.55 -17.56 11.99
C LEU A 209 15.05 -18.88 12.58
N ASP A 210 15.14 -19.01 13.91
CA ASP A 210 15.49 -20.25 14.59
C ASP A 210 14.43 -21.35 14.36
N GLU A 211 13.16 -20.97 14.36
CA GLU A 211 12.06 -21.89 14.05
C GLU A 211 12.04 -22.32 12.58
N LEU A 212 12.31 -21.39 11.65
CA LEU A 212 12.50 -21.74 10.22
C LEU A 212 13.69 -22.68 10.02
N LYS A 213 14.77 -22.53 10.80
CA LYS A 213 15.89 -23.48 10.81
C LYS A 213 15.49 -24.85 11.33
N ARG A 214 14.70 -24.90 12.41
CA ARG A 214 14.22 -26.14 13.03
C ARG A 214 13.29 -26.92 12.09
N LEU A 215 12.41 -26.21 11.37
CA LEU A 215 11.45 -26.80 10.44
C LEU A 215 12.02 -27.06 9.04
N ASP A 216 13.05 -26.31 8.66
CA ASP A 216 13.79 -26.36 7.40
C ASP A 216 12.90 -26.44 6.14
N PRO A 217 12.13 -25.38 5.81
CA PRO A 217 11.21 -25.38 4.67
C PRO A 217 11.95 -25.65 3.35
N LEU A 218 11.34 -26.48 2.50
CA LEU A 218 11.79 -26.65 1.13
C LEU A 218 11.66 -25.33 0.37
N ARG A 219 12.78 -24.89 -0.23
CA ARG A 219 12.98 -23.54 -0.79
C ARG A 219 11.89 -23.03 -1.76
N ARG A 220 11.11 -23.92 -2.38
CA ARG A 220 10.10 -23.56 -3.40
C ARG A 220 8.73 -24.19 -3.16
N SER A 221 8.71 -25.42 -2.64
CA SER A 221 7.49 -26.23 -2.54
C SER A 221 6.77 -26.13 -1.19
N GLU A 222 7.36 -25.43 -0.21
CA GLU A 222 6.77 -25.24 1.13
C GLU A 222 6.78 -23.75 1.49
N PRO A 223 5.85 -22.96 0.92
CA PRO A 223 5.70 -21.56 1.32
C PRO A 223 5.27 -21.45 2.78
N VAL A 224 5.83 -20.48 3.49
CA VAL A 224 5.43 -20.17 4.88
C VAL A 224 4.11 -19.42 4.89
N LEU A 225 3.13 -19.88 5.66
CA LEU A 225 1.83 -19.22 5.82
C LEU A 225 1.81 -18.39 7.11
N ALA A 226 1.80 -17.06 7.00
CA ALA A 226 1.70 -16.16 8.15
C ALA A 226 0.23 -15.81 8.43
N ILE A 227 -0.28 -16.16 9.63
CA ILE A 227 -1.69 -15.99 10.02
C ILE A 227 -1.77 -15.07 11.25
N GLY A 228 -2.13 -13.81 11.04
CA GLY A 228 -2.24 -12.81 12.11
C GLY A 228 -2.48 -11.40 11.62
N GLY A 229 -2.40 -10.42 12.53
CA GLY A 229 -2.47 -9.00 12.20
C GLY A 229 -1.20 -8.47 11.53
N GLY A 230 -1.20 -7.17 11.19
CA GLY A 230 -0.11 -6.50 10.47
C GLY A 230 1.28 -6.68 11.11
N VAL A 231 1.36 -6.65 12.44
CA VAL A 231 2.62 -6.86 13.17
C VAL A 231 3.19 -8.26 12.92
N LEU A 232 2.39 -9.32 13.12
CA LEU A 232 2.87 -10.68 12.88
C LEU A 232 3.32 -10.85 11.43
N THR A 233 2.50 -10.37 10.48
CA THR A 233 2.82 -10.53 9.05
C THR A 233 4.07 -9.75 8.64
N ASP A 234 4.34 -8.60 9.25
CA ASP A 234 5.57 -7.84 9.03
C ASP A 234 6.81 -8.60 9.54
N VAL A 235 6.77 -9.11 10.77
CA VAL A 235 7.91 -9.83 11.36
C VAL A 235 8.14 -11.15 10.62
N ALA A 236 7.08 -11.92 10.35
CA ALA A 236 7.15 -13.19 9.63
C ALA A 236 7.63 -13.00 8.18
N GLY A 237 7.11 -11.99 7.49
CA GLY A 237 7.54 -11.63 6.14
C GLY A 237 9.00 -11.21 6.09
N PHE A 238 9.46 -10.43 7.09
CA PHE A 238 10.87 -10.05 7.21
C PHE A 238 11.78 -11.26 7.49
N ALA A 239 11.38 -12.15 8.38
CA ALA A 239 12.10 -13.41 8.61
C ALA A 239 12.18 -14.27 7.34
N CYS A 240 11.09 -14.35 6.56
CA CYS A 240 11.07 -15.05 5.27
C CYS A 240 11.98 -14.40 4.22
N ALA A 241 12.09 -13.07 4.21
CA ALA A 241 13.00 -12.33 3.33
C ALA A 241 14.48 -12.65 3.62
N LEU A 242 14.82 -12.80 4.92
CA LEU A 242 16.18 -13.10 5.36
C LEU A 242 16.53 -14.58 5.21
N TRP A 243 15.61 -15.48 5.53
CA TRP A 243 15.87 -16.92 5.53
C TRP A 243 16.27 -17.42 4.13
N ARG A 244 17.48 -17.95 4.01
CA ARG A 244 18.08 -18.41 2.74
C ARG A 244 18.02 -17.35 1.61
N ARG A 245 18.01 -16.05 1.97
CA ARG A 245 17.85 -14.90 1.06
C ARG A 245 16.50 -14.86 0.35
N GLY A 246 15.45 -15.36 1.00
CA GLY A 246 14.10 -15.39 0.49
C GLY A 246 13.58 -16.81 0.36
N VAL A 247 12.55 -17.11 1.15
CA VAL A 247 11.64 -18.24 0.93
C VAL A 247 10.26 -17.73 0.56
N PRO A 248 9.51 -18.44 -0.30
CA PRO A 248 8.15 -18.04 -0.64
C PRO A 248 7.28 -18.06 0.62
N TRP A 249 6.35 -17.12 0.68
CA TRP A 249 5.43 -17.00 1.81
C TRP A 249 4.08 -16.47 1.33
N ALA A 250 3.09 -16.58 2.21
CA ALA A 250 1.74 -16.09 2.03
C ALA A 250 1.18 -15.53 3.34
N ARG A 251 0.16 -14.67 3.23
CA ARG A 251 -0.48 -14.00 4.37
C ARG A 251 -1.94 -14.41 4.51
N VAL A 252 -2.40 -14.52 5.75
CA VAL A 252 -3.81 -14.53 6.14
C VAL A 252 -3.98 -13.43 7.18
N PRO A 253 -4.27 -12.18 6.77
CA PRO A 253 -4.56 -11.10 7.71
C PRO A 253 -5.79 -11.43 8.56
N THR A 254 -5.67 -11.32 9.88
CA THR A 254 -6.78 -11.61 10.82
C THR A 254 -7.33 -10.35 11.50
N THR A 255 -6.84 -9.17 11.13
CA THR A 255 -7.33 -7.88 11.62
C THR A 255 -7.80 -7.02 10.45
N LEU A 256 -8.78 -6.13 10.68
CA LEU A 256 -9.31 -5.27 9.62
C LEU A 256 -8.19 -4.41 8.99
N LEU A 257 -7.35 -3.79 9.83
CA LEU A 257 -6.16 -3.05 9.39
C LEU A 257 -5.22 -3.93 8.56
N GLY A 258 -5.00 -5.18 8.99
CA GLY A 258 -4.20 -6.15 8.25
C GLY A 258 -4.76 -6.42 6.85
N MET A 259 -6.08 -6.55 6.73
CA MET A 259 -6.77 -6.86 5.46
C MET A 259 -6.70 -5.71 4.46
N VAL A 260 -6.87 -4.47 4.93
CA VAL A 260 -7.02 -3.29 4.04
C VAL A 260 -5.74 -2.51 3.78
N ASP A 261 -4.68 -2.73 4.57
CA ASP A 261 -3.41 -2.00 4.45
C ASP A 261 -2.18 -2.92 4.54
N ALA A 262 -1.85 -3.41 5.74
CA ALA A 262 -0.56 -4.05 6.01
C ALA A 262 -0.33 -5.32 5.16
N SER A 263 -1.39 -6.03 4.78
CA SER A 263 -1.31 -7.22 3.92
C SER A 263 -1.57 -6.96 2.42
N VAL A 264 -1.72 -5.70 2.02
CA VAL A 264 -1.84 -5.29 0.62
C VAL A 264 -0.47 -4.99 0.03
N GLY A 265 0.32 -4.15 0.71
CA GLY A 265 1.67 -3.79 0.29
C GLY A 265 2.71 -4.89 0.45
N ILE A 266 3.94 -4.59 0.05
CA ILE A 266 5.08 -5.53 0.08
C ILE A 266 6.13 -5.19 1.15
N LYS A 267 5.86 -4.18 1.98
CA LYS A 267 6.76 -3.78 3.06
C LYS A 267 6.64 -4.78 4.20
N VAL A 268 7.78 -5.18 4.74
CA VAL A 268 7.90 -6.02 5.93
C VAL A 268 9.00 -5.44 6.81
N ALA A 269 8.80 -5.38 8.11
CA ALA A 269 9.74 -4.66 8.99
C ALA A 269 9.66 -5.10 10.45
N VAL A 270 10.69 -4.71 11.21
CA VAL A 270 10.72 -4.72 12.67
C VAL A 270 11.03 -3.32 13.20
N ASN A 271 10.62 -3.05 14.43
CA ASN A 271 11.04 -1.89 15.19
C ASN A 271 12.47 -2.13 15.68
N TYR A 272 13.37 -1.20 15.34
CA TYR A 272 14.76 -1.22 15.79
C TYR A 272 15.28 0.21 15.84
N HIS A 273 15.50 0.74 17.06
CA HIS A 273 15.75 2.15 17.39
C HIS A 273 14.66 3.15 16.96
N ARG A 274 13.74 2.75 16.07
CA ARG A 274 12.58 3.50 15.58
C ARG A 274 11.52 2.54 15.04
N LYS A 275 10.28 3.01 14.91
CA LYS A 275 9.19 2.27 14.27
C LYS A 275 9.54 1.90 12.83
N ASN A 276 9.37 0.62 12.47
CA ASN A 276 9.72 0.05 11.17
C ASN A 276 11.15 0.39 10.69
N GLY A 277 12.10 0.53 11.63
CA GLY A 277 13.45 1.03 11.34
C GLY A 277 14.32 0.11 10.50
N VAL A 278 14.04 -1.19 10.51
CA VAL A 278 14.74 -2.21 9.72
C VAL A 278 13.69 -3.06 9.01
N GLY A 279 13.81 -3.20 7.69
CA GLY A 279 12.83 -3.92 6.90
C GLY A 279 13.29 -4.26 5.49
N HIS A 280 12.36 -4.76 4.68
CA HIS A 280 12.56 -5.14 3.29
C HIS A 280 11.28 -4.90 2.47
N PHE A 281 11.42 -4.68 1.16
CA PHE A 281 10.32 -4.82 0.20
C PHE A 281 10.26 -6.28 -0.26
N PHE A 282 9.51 -7.13 0.43
CA PHE A 282 9.44 -8.57 0.18
C PHE A 282 7.98 -9.03 -0.01
N SER A 283 7.58 -9.13 -1.28
CA SER A 283 6.22 -9.47 -1.65
C SER A 283 5.87 -10.93 -1.29
N PRO A 284 4.69 -11.20 -0.69
CA PRO A 284 4.19 -12.57 -0.60
C PRO A 284 3.72 -13.05 -1.97
N THR A 285 3.67 -14.37 -2.12
CA THR A 285 3.05 -14.98 -3.31
C THR A 285 1.53 -14.78 -3.29
N HIS A 286 0.93 -14.90 -2.10
CA HIS A 286 -0.52 -14.87 -1.90
C HIS A 286 -0.89 -14.11 -0.61
N THR A 287 -1.98 -13.36 -0.65
CA THR A 287 -2.71 -12.87 0.54
C THR A 287 -4.12 -13.43 0.48
N PHE A 288 -4.60 -14.05 1.55
CA PHE A 288 -5.96 -14.59 1.68
C PHE A 288 -6.74 -13.81 2.74
N VAL A 289 -7.72 -13.04 2.32
CA VAL A 289 -8.58 -12.19 3.15
C VAL A 289 -9.88 -12.95 3.42
N ASP A 290 -10.17 -13.20 4.69
CA ASP A 290 -11.39 -13.85 5.15
C ASP A 290 -11.95 -13.09 6.35
N ALA A 291 -13.12 -12.48 6.17
CA ALA A 291 -13.78 -11.68 7.20
C ALA A 291 -14.18 -12.49 8.44
N TYR A 292 -14.18 -13.82 8.37
CA TYR A 292 -14.42 -14.72 9.51
C TYR A 292 -13.60 -14.35 10.75
N PHE A 293 -12.32 -13.97 10.59
CA PHE A 293 -11.46 -13.63 11.72
C PHE A 293 -11.92 -12.37 12.47
N LEU A 294 -12.61 -11.46 11.77
CA LEU A 294 -13.07 -10.20 12.35
C LEU A 294 -14.17 -10.41 13.41
N GLY A 295 -14.92 -11.52 13.34
CA GLY A 295 -15.93 -11.88 14.35
C GLY A 295 -15.38 -11.98 15.77
N THR A 296 -14.09 -12.29 15.91
CA THR A 296 -13.39 -12.37 17.20
C THR A 296 -12.51 -11.17 17.53
N LEU A 297 -12.43 -10.18 16.64
CA LEU A 297 -11.57 -9.02 16.82
C LEU A 297 -12.17 -8.04 17.83
N GLU A 298 -11.33 -7.45 18.67
CA GLU A 298 -11.79 -6.44 19.61
C GLU A 298 -12.30 -5.20 18.86
N ARG A 299 -13.36 -4.58 19.37
CA ARG A 299 -13.97 -3.39 18.76
C ARG A 299 -12.94 -2.27 18.52
N ALA A 300 -12.00 -2.07 19.43
CA ALA A 300 -10.96 -1.05 19.28
C ALA A 300 -10.04 -1.32 18.09
N ASP A 301 -9.76 -2.59 17.76
CA ASP A 301 -8.96 -2.96 16.59
C ASP A 301 -9.76 -2.88 15.28
N VAL A 302 -11.08 -3.11 15.32
CA VAL A 302 -11.99 -2.81 14.20
C VAL A 302 -12.00 -1.31 13.92
N ILE A 303 -12.16 -0.49 14.96
CA ILE A 303 -12.12 0.98 14.84
C ILE A 303 -10.76 1.44 14.30
N SER A 304 -9.66 0.90 14.81
CA SER A 304 -8.32 1.17 14.28
C SER A 304 -8.23 0.85 12.78
N GLY A 305 -8.75 -0.29 12.33
CA GLY A 305 -8.82 -0.62 10.90
C GLY A 305 -9.62 0.39 10.07
N CYS A 306 -10.69 0.96 10.63
CA CYS A 306 -11.46 2.01 9.96
C CYS A 306 -10.65 3.28 9.71
N GLY A 307 -9.63 3.57 10.54
CA GLY A 307 -8.72 4.70 10.32
C GLY A 307 -8.00 4.61 8.97
N GLU A 308 -7.54 3.42 8.59
CA GLU A 308 -6.88 3.21 7.29
C GLU A 308 -7.85 3.20 6.10
N ILE A 309 -9.07 2.68 6.32
CA ILE A 309 -10.13 2.77 5.30
C ILE A 309 -10.45 4.23 5.01
N MET A 310 -10.64 5.04 6.06
CA MET A 310 -10.93 6.46 5.92
C MET A 310 -9.75 7.23 5.32
N LYS A 311 -8.50 6.89 5.66
CA LYS A 311 -7.31 7.41 4.98
C LYS A 311 -7.41 7.22 3.47
N ALA A 312 -7.61 5.98 3.02
CA ALA A 312 -7.68 5.64 1.61
C ALA A 312 -8.85 6.37 0.90
N ALA A 313 -10.01 6.39 1.56
CA ALA A 313 -11.21 7.04 1.07
C ALA A 313 -11.03 8.55 0.85
N LEU A 314 -10.39 9.25 1.78
CA LEU A 314 -10.29 10.71 1.74
C LEU A 314 -9.43 11.22 0.59
N VAL A 315 -8.37 10.51 0.23
CA VAL A 315 -7.41 10.98 -0.78
C VAL A 315 -7.54 10.29 -2.14
N HIS A 316 -8.36 9.24 -2.27
CA HIS A 316 -8.41 8.47 -3.52
C HIS A 316 -9.78 7.88 -3.90
N ASP A 317 -10.64 7.50 -2.95
CA ASP A 317 -11.95 6.88 -3.27
C ASP A 317 -13.13 7.54 -2.54
N ARG A 318 -13.84 8.41 -3.26
CA ARG A 318 -15.09 9.04 -2.78
C ARG A 318 -16.20 8.03 -2.49
N THR A 319 -16.31 6.96 -3.27
CA THR A 319 -17.35 5.94 -3.07
C THR A 319 -17.08 5.16 -1.79
N LEU A 320 -15.82 4.84 -1.50
CA LEU A 320 -15.41 4.24 -0.24
C LEU A 320 -15.77 5.14 0.95
N PHE A 321 -15.57 6.46 0.82
CA PHE A 321 -15.98 7.42 1.85
C PHE A 321 -17.50 7.38 2.06
N ASP A 322 -18.28 7.45 0.98
CA ASP A 322 -19.74 7.49 1.05
C ASP A 322 -20.31 6.18 1.66
N LEU A 323 -19.70 5.02 1.38
CA LEU A 323 -20.06 3.73 2.01
C LEU A 323 -19.76 3.72 3.53
N MET A 324 -18.61 4.24 3.94
CA MET A 324 -18.26 4.34 5.37
C MET A 324 -19.15 5.35 6.10
N ASP A 325 -19.52 6.45 5.45
CA ASP A 325 -20.45 7.46 5.97
C ASP A 325 -21.84 6.86 6.21
N GLU A 326 -22.37 6.11 5.23
CA GLU A 326 -23.71 5.53 5.30
C GLU A 326 -23.81 4.29 6.21
N HIS A 327 -22.81 3.40 6.16
CA HIS A 327 -22.91 2.07 6.76
C HIS A 327 -21.91 1.80 7.88
N GLY A 328 -20.88 2.63 8.04
CA GLY A 328 -19.72 2.32 8.88
C GLY A 328 -20.06 2.06 10.34
N VAL A 329 -20.98 2.82 10.95
CA VAL A 329 -21.41 2.61 12.34
C VAL A 329 -21.97 1.20 12.54
N ARG A 330 -22.90 0.79 11.66
CA ARG A 330 -23.50 -0.55 11.68
C ARG A 330 -22.46 -1.64 11.49
N LEU A 331 -21.48 -1.40 10.62
CA LEU A 331 -20.43 -2.38 10.33
C LEU A 331 -19.45 -2.54 11.50
N VAL A 332 -19.06 -1.44 12.16
CA VAL A 332 -18.27 -1.48 13.40
C VAL A 332 -19.04 -2.24 14.49
N ASP A 333 -20.35 -2.02 14.63
CA ASP A 333 -21.18 -2.74 15.60
C ASP A 333 -21.32 -4.24 15.33
N LYS A 334 -21.11 -4.66 14.08
CA LYS A 334 -21.11 -6.06 13.65
C LYS A 334 -19.70 -6.63 13.41
N ASN A 335 -18.65 -5.92 13.84
CA ASN A 335 -17.26 -6.31 13.59
C ASN A 335 -16.91 -6.58 12.11
N PHE A 336 -17.62 -5.96 11.14
CA PHE A 336 -17.43 -6.20 9.70
C PHE A 336 -17.62 -7.67 9.28
N GLU A 337 -18.25 -8.50 10.11
CA GLU A 337 -18.41 -9.93 9.84
C GLU A 337 -19.73 -10.21 9.08
N ASN A 338 -19.68 -11.13 8.11
CA ASN A 338 -20.86 -11.67 7.40
C ASN A 338 -21.80 -10.60 6.80
N ASP A 339 -21.24 -9.58 6.13
CA ASP A 339 -22.01 -8.47 5.54
C ASP A 339 -21.46 -8.09 4.16
N GLU A 340 -22.33 -8.13 3.13
CA GLU A 340 -21.92 -7.84 1.74
C GLU A 340 -21.35 -6.42 1.56
N VAL A 341 -21.81 -5.45 2.36
CA VAL A 341 -21.27 -4.09 2.32
C VAL A 341 -19.89 -4.03 2.96
N ALA A 342 -19.64 -4.81 4.02
CA ALA A 342 -18.30 -4.94 4.59
C ALA A 342 -17.34 -5.55 3.56
N ASP A 343 -17.79 -6.58 2.84
CA ASP A 343 -16.99 -7.22 1.79
C ASP A 343 -16.62 -6.24 0.66
N GLU A 344 -17.56 -5.42 0.20
CA GLU A 344 -17.29 -4.38 -0.81
C GLU A 344 -16.36 -3.29 -0.28
N ILE A 345 -16.49 -2.88 0.99
CA ILE A 345 -15.59 -1.89 1.60
C ILE A 345 -14.16 -2.43 1.72
N ILE A 346 -13.99 -3.69 2.16
CA ILE A 346 -12.69 -4.35 2.25
C ILE A 346 -12.06 -4.43 0.86
N LYS A 347 -12.83 -4.91 -0.13
CA LYS A 347 -12.40 -4.98 -1.52
C LYS A 347 -11.96 -3.61 -2.06
N ARG A 348 -12.79 -2.58 -1.93
CA ARG A 348 -12.47 -1.23 -2.40
C ARG A 348 -11.25 -0.63 -1.73
N SER A 349 -11.06 -0.93 -0.44
CA SER A 349 -9.87 -0.47 0.28
C SER A 349 -8.61 -1.12 -0.31
N VAL A 350 -8.67 -2.42 -0.61
CA VAL A 350 -7.57 -3.14 -1.28
C VAL A 350 -7.35 -2.60 -2.70
N ASP A 351 -8.40 -2.41 -3.50
CA ASP A 351 -8.31 -1.87 -4.86
C ASP A 351 -7.69 -0.47 -4.85
N THR A 352 -8.18 0.42 -3.98
CA THR A 352 -7.64 1.78 -3.78
C THR A 352 -6.16 1.77 -3.41
N MET A 353 -5.78 0.92 -2.47
CA MET A 353 -4.39 0.79 -2.02
C MET A 353 -3.51 0.29 -3.17
N LEU A 354 -3.95 -0.72 -3.93
CA LEU A 354 -3.22 -1.25 -5.09
C LEU A 354 -3.11 -0.24 -6.24
N GLU A 355 -4.13 0.57 -6.49
CA GLU A 355 -4.06 1.66 -7.47
C GLU A 355 -2.99 2.69 -7.10
N CYS A 356 -2.83 2.97 -5.81
CA CYS A 356 -1.84 3.92 -5.31
C CYS A 356 -0.41 3.36 -5.29
N ILE A 357 -0.22 2.13 -4.82
CA ILE A 357 1.13 1.56 -4.61
C ILE A 357 1.60 0.68 -5.76
N GLY A 358 0.69 0.13 -6.57
CA GLY A 358 1.04 -0.83 -7.63
C GLY A 358 1.87 -0.23 -8.76
N VAL A 359 1.84 1.09 -8.92
CA VAL A 359 2.68 1.84 -9.86
C VAL A 359 4.06 2.17 -9.28
N ASP A 360 4.26 2.03 -7.97
CA ASP A 360 5.50 2.37 -7.25
C ASP A 360 5.68 1.51 -5.98
N LEU A 361 5.94 0.22 -6.17
CA LEU A 361 6.07 -0.76 -5.08
C LEU A 361 7.32 -0.55 -4.21
N TRP A 362 8.34 0.13 -4.74
CA TRP A 362 9.63 0.36 -4.09
C TRP A 362 9.80 1.77 -3.53
N GLU A 363 8.75 2.60 -3.61
CA GLU A 363 8.75 3.99 -3.12
C GLU A 363 9.81 4.88 -3.80
N GLU A 364 10.03 4.69 -5.10
CA GLU A 364 10.91 5.55 -5.87
C GLU A 364 10.32 6.97 -6.01
N ALA A 365 8.98 7.08 -6.03
CA ALA A 365 8.28 8.35 -5.95
C ALA A 365 7.85 8.65 -4.50
N LEU A 366 8.26 9.80 -3.96
CA LEU A 366 7.87 10.21 -2.60
C LEU A 366 6.57 11.04 -2.54
N LEU A 367 5.88 11.24 -3.66
CA LEU A 367 4.53 11.83 -3.70
C LEU A 367 3.52 10.69 -3.68
N ARG A 368 3.10 10.30 -2.47
CA ARG A 368 2.33 9.08 -2.25
C ARG A 368 1.00 9.43 -1.60
N PRO A 369 -0.16 9.09 -2.19
CA PRO A 369 -1.44 9.39 -1.55
C PRO A 369 -1.58 8.66 -0.20
N MET A 370 -1.07 7.42 -0.14
CA MET A 370 -1.14 6.56 1.05
C MET A 370 -0.24 6.99 2.22
N ASP A 371 0.55 8.05 2.02
CA ASP A 371 1.26 8.77 3.06
C ASP A 371 0.35 9.77 3.82
N PHE A 372 -0.92 9.90 3.42
CA PHE A 372 -1.94 10.66 4.14
C PHE A 372 -2.21 10.05 5.50
N GLY A 373 -2.46 10.89 6.50
CA GLY A 373 -2.52 10.45 7.89
C GLY A 373 -1.16 10.00 8.47
N HIS A 374 -0.03 10.26 7.79
CA HIS A 374 1.33 9.88 8.21
C HIS A 374 2.35 11.03 8.25
N SER A 375 1.85 12.27 8.26
CA SER A 375 2.67 13.49 8.39
C SER A 375 2.94 13.85 9.85
N PHE A 376 2.00 13.56 10.73
CA PHE A 376 2.01 13.79 12.17
C PHE A 376 1.94 12.49 12.98
N SER A 377 1.20 11.49 12.51
CA SER A 377 0.89 10.26 13.26
C SER A 377 2.15 9.52 13.70
N ARG A 378 3.20 9.49 12.87
CA ARG A 378 4.47 8.83 13.21
C ARG A 378 5.08 9.37 14.49
N THR A 379 5.07 10.69 14.69
CA THR A 379 5.59 11.30 15.92
C THR A 379 4.66 10.99 17.10
N LEU A 380 3.34 11.11 16.91
CA LEU A 380 2.35 10.85 17.96
C LEU A 380 2.36 9.39 18.43
N GLU A 381 2.53 8.45 17.51
CA GLU A 381 2.54 7.01 17.79
C GLU A 381 3.83 6.57 18.51
N THR A 382 4.96 7.25 18.26
CA THR A 382 6.23 6.95 18.92
C THR A 382 6.44 7.67 20.25
N ASP A 383 5.54 8.59 20.62
CA ASP A 383 5.60 9.28 21.89
C ASP A 383 5.13 8.33 23.00
N SER A 384 6.03 7.93 23.90
CA SER A 384 5.78 6.96 24.96
C SER A 384 4.74 7.41 26.00
N THR A 385 4.30 8.67 25.95
CA THR A 385 3.17 9.14 26.76
C THR A 385 1.83 8.62 26.22
N PHE A 386 1.78 8.20 24.96
CA PHE A 386 0.59 7.72 24.28
C PHE A 386 0.78 6.27 23.81
N TYR A 387 -0.24 5.45 24.00
CA TYR A 387 -0.26 4.06 23.52
C TYR A 387 -1.32 3.96 22.43
N LEU A 388 -1.15 4.73 21.36
CA LEU A 388 -2.11 4.80 20.27
C LEU A 388 -2.04 3.53 19.44
N ARG A 389 -3.19 3.00 19.03
CA ARG A 389 -3.20 2.06 17.90
C ARG A 389 -2.81 2.84 16.65
N HIS A 390 -2.20 2.15 15.69
CA HIS A 390 -1.77 2.78 14.44
C HIS A 390 -2.90 3.57 13.76
N GLY A 391 -4.06 2.95 13.58
CA GLY A 391 -5.21 3.60 12.96
C GLY A 391 -5.83 4.75 13.76
N GLU A 392 -5.65 4.76 15.09
CA GLU A 392 -6.04 5.88 15.95
C GLU A 392 -5.12 7.10 15.70
N ALA A 393 -3.80 6.87 15.62
CA ALA A 393 -2.83 7.92 15.31
C ALA A 393 -3.03 8.47 13.90
N VAL A 394 -3.28 7.59 12.92
CA VAL A 394 -3.64 7.96 11.54
C VAL A 394 -4.91 8.78 11.49
N ALA A 395 -5.92 8.45 12.32
CA ALA A 395 -7.16 9.20 12.35
C ALA A 395 -6.98 10.64 12.87
N ILE A 396 -6.22 10.83 13.94
CA ILE A 396 -5.91 12.16 14.49
C ILE A 396 -5.16 13.01 13.46
N ASP A 397 -4.18 12.42 12.76
CA ASP A 397 -3.47 13.08 11.68
C ASP A 397 -4.41 13.43 10.52
N ALA A 398 -5.26 12.51 10.08
CA ALA A 398 -6.21 12.74 9.00
C ALA A 398 -7.19 13.89 9.32
N CYS A 399 -7.65 14.00 10.57
CA CYS A 399 -8.45 15.14 11.04
C CYS A 399 -7.68 16.45 10.90
N MET A 400 -6.45 16.52 11.44
CA MET A 400 -5.62 17.72 11.33
C MET A 400 -5.27 18.08 9.88
N SER A 401 -4.89 17.10 9.07
CA SER A 401 -4.57 17.27 7.66
C SER A 401 -5.79 17.74 6.86
N THR A 402 -6.99 17.23 7.14
CA THR A 402 -8.25 17.72 6.53
C THR A 402 -8.53 19.17 6.90
N LEU A 403 -8.27 19.57 8.15
CA LEU A 403 -8.46 20.96 8.59
C LEU A 403 -7.39 21.90 8.03
N ILE A 404 -6.16 21.45 7.83
CA ILE A 404 -5.15 22.21 7.08
C ILE A 404 -5.59 22.38 5.62
N ALA A 405 -6.16 21.34 5.01
CA ALA A 405 -6.74 21.42 3.67
C ALA A 405 -7.92 22.41 3.61
N GLU A 406 -8.72 22.52 4.67
CA GLU A 406 -9.79 23.52 4.79
C GLU A 406 -9.21 24.94 4.80
N VAL A 407 -8.18 25.18 5.63
CA VAL A 407 -7.49 26.48 5.73
C VAL A 407 -6.89 26.89 4.38
N LYS A 408 -6.34 25.94 3.63
CA LYS A 408 -5.79 26.15 2.28
C LYS A 408 -6.86 26.26 1.18
N GLY A 409 -8.13 25.99 1.48
CA GLY A 409 -9.23 26.02 0.52
C GLY A 409 -9.29 24.83 -0.43
N TYR A 410 -8.63 23.71 -0.09
CA TYR A 410 -8.68 22.46 -0.86
C TYR A 410 -9.91 21.62 -0.56
N VAL A 411 -10.45 21.73 0.65
CA VAL A 411 -11.75 21.19 1.04
C VAL A 411 -12.64 22.34 1.52
N THR A 412 -13.94 22.23 1.28
CA THR A 412 -14.92 23.16 1.82
C THR A 412 -15.18 22.88 3.30
N ARG A 413 -15.71 23.87 4.01
CA ARG A 413 -16.17 23.70 5.40
C ARG A 413 -17.13 22.52 5.56
N ALA A 414 -18.09 22.39 4.64
CA ALA A 414 -19.10 21.35 4.68
C ALA A 414 -18.48 19.95 4.50
N GLU A 415 -17.47 19.82 3.63
CA GLU A 415 -16.73 18.56 3.48
C GLU A 415 -15.93 18.25 4.75
N ALA A 416 -15.18 19.21 5.29
CA ALA A 416 -14.43 19.01 6.53
C ALA A 416 -15.33 18.61 7.71
N ASP A 417 -16.49 19.27 7.87
CA ASP A 417 -17.49 18.94 8.88
C ASP A 417 -18.04 17.52 8.69
N ARG A 418 -18.28 17.10 7.43
CA ARG A 418 -18.70 15.73 7.10
C ARG A 418 -17.63 14.70 7.46
N VAL A 419 -16.35 14.98 7.19
CA VAL A 419 -15.24 14.09 7.57
C VAL A 419 -15.18 13.92 9.09
N LEU A 420 -15.18 15.02 9.85
CA LEU A 420 -15.13 14.97 11.31
C LEU A 420 -16.34 14.24 11.91
N ASP A 421 -17.53 14.42 11.35
CA ASP A 421 -18.74 13.73 11.77
C ASP A 421 -18.66 12.20 11.55
N VAL A 422 -18.14 11.75 10.41
CA VAL A 422 -17.93 10.31 10.16
C VAL A 422 -16.92 9.74 11.15
N TYR A 423 -15.80 10.42 11.38
CA TYR A 423 -14.79 9.97 12.36
C TYR A 423 -15.38 9.85 13.76
N TYR A 424 -16.15 10.86 14.18
CA TYR A 424 -16.90 10.84 15.43
C TYR A 424 -17.84 9.62 15.52
N ARG A 425 -18.70 9.42 14.52
CA ARG A 425 -19.69 8.34 14.53
C ARG A 425 -19.07 6.94 14.51
N LEU A 426 -17.94 6.77 13.84
CA LEU A 426 -17.17 5.52 13.84
C LEU A 426 -16.50 5.24 15.20
N GLY A 427 -16.39 6.24 16.07
CA GLY A 427 -15.66 6.15 17.33
C GLY A 427 -14.15 6.31 17.18
N LEU A 428 -13.68 6.88 16.07
CA LEU A 428 -12.27 7.21 15.86
C LEU A 428 -11.86 8.41 16.73
N PRO A 429 -10.68 8.38 17.37
CA PRO A 429 -10.19 9.55 18.08
C PRO A 429 -9.80 10.64 17.09
N CYS A 430 -10.11 11.89 17.45
CA CYS A 430 -9.77 13.07 16.66
C CYS A 430 -8.64 13.90 17.29
N MET A 431 -8.35 13.72 18.59
CA MET A 431 -7.30 14.46 19.32
C MET A 431 -6.83 13.65 20.53
N ILE A 432 -5.68 14.03 21.09
CA ILE A 432 -5.15 13.51 22.35
C ILE A 432 -5.10 14.65 23.38
N LYS A 433 -5.51 14.37 24.62
CA LYS A 433 -5.43 15.35 25.71
C LYS A 433 -3.97 15.75 25.98
N GLY A 434 -3.71 17.05 26.01
CA GLY A 434 -2.37 17.61 26.31
C GLY A 434 -1.48 17.84 25.08
N VAL A 435 -1.92 17.41 23.89
CA VAL A 435 -1.28 17.80 22.63
C VAL A 435 -1.65 19.25 22.30
N THR A 436 -0.69 20.00 21.75
CA THR A 436 -0.86 21.39 21.34
C THR A 436 -0.52 21.58 19.86
N ALA A 437 -0.83 22.75 19.30
CA ALA A 437 -0.37 23.12 17.96
C ALA A 437 1.16 22.94 17.78
N ASP A 438 1.96 23.20 18.82
CA ASP A 438 3.40 23.03 18.76
C ASP A 438 3.83 21.56 18.61
N THR A 439 3.04 20.61 19.12
CA THR A 439 3.28 19.18 18.86
C THR A 439 3.14 18.86 17.39
N PHE A 440 2.10 19.37 16.72
CA PHE A 440 1.92 19.20 15.28
C PHE A 440 3.00 19.92 14.46
N LYS A 441 3.44 21.11 14.88
CA LYS A 441 4.57 21.81 14.24
C LYS A 441 5.87 21.01 14.32
N ARG A 442 6.17 20.39 15.47
CA ARG A 442 7.35 19.51 15.61
C ARG A 442 7.24 18.30 14.69
N ALA A 443 6.11 17.60 14.73
CA ALA A 443 5.89 16.43 13.89
C ALA A 443 6.00 16.74 12.38
N ALA A 444 5.48 17.90 11.94
CA ALA A 444 5.64 18.38 10.56
C ALA A 444 7.12 18.56 10.16
N ARG A 445 7.99 18.96 11.08
CA ARG A 445 9.42 19.15 10.83
C ARG A 445 10.17 17.83 10.81
N ASP A 446 9.84 16.93 11.72
CA ASP A 446 10.51 15.62 11.84
C ASP A 446 10.33 14.77 10.58
N ILE A 447 9.14 14.86 9.96
CA ILE A 447 8.79 14.04 8.81
C ILE A 447 9.53 14.39 7.52
N VAL A 448 10.04 15.63 7.43
CA VAL A 448 10.77 16.15 6.27
C VAL A 448 12.03 15.31 5.99
N ILE A 449 12.69 14.83 7.05
CA ILE A 449 13.89 13.99 6.91
C ILE A 449 13.55 12.66 6.23
N HIS A 450 12.41 12.05 6.60
CA HIS A 450 11.96 10.79 5.99
C HIS A 450 11.49 10.94 4.55
N ARG A 451 11.17 12.16 4.12
CA ARG A 451 10.68 12.49 2.77
C ARG A 451 11.71 13.27 1.95
N ASP A 452 12.99 13.05 2.28
CA ASP A 452 14.14 13.55 1.54
C ASP A 452 14.17 15.09 1.42
N GLY A 453 14.02 15.76 2.57
CA GLY A 453 14.21 17.21 2.68
C GLY A 453 12.99 18.07 2.35
N LEU A 454 11.85 17.46 1.99
CA LEU A 454 10.57 18.15 1.76
C LEU A 454 9.43 17.50 2.55
N LEU A 455 8.39 18.26 2.88
CA LEU A 455 7.24 17.73 3.61
C LEU A 455 6.42 16.76 2.75
N ARG A 456 6.21 17.06 1.46
CA ARG A 456 5.43 16.25 0.50
C ARG A 456 4.12 15.71 1.10
N ALA A 457 3.45 16.50 1.94
CA ALA A 457 2.28 16.04 2.68
C ALA A 457 1.10 15.89 1.73
N PRO A 458 0.56 14.68 1.54
CA PRO A 458 -0.72 14.53 0.86
C PRO A 458 -1.83 15.16 1.71
N LEU A 459 -2.71 15.90 1.06
CA LEU A 459 -3.90 16.52 1.62
C LEU A 459 -5.11 16.21 0.73
N PRO A 460 -6.33 16.11 1.28
CA PRO A 460 -7.53 15.97 0.48
C PRO A 460 -7.79 17.24 -0.36
N ARG A 461 -8.21 17.06 -1.61
CA ARG A 461 -8.75 18.11 -2.48
C ARG A 461 -10.19 17.74 -2.84
N GLY A 462 -11.13 18.23 -2.05
CA GLY A 462 -12.42 17.56 -1.86
C GLY A 462 -12.23 16.15 -1.26
N ILE A 463 -13.31 15.39 -1.16
CA ILE A 463 -13.28 14.01 -0.68
C ILE A 463 -13.02 13.07 -1.87
N GLY A 464 -11.99 12.22 -1.77
CA GLY A 464 -11.64 11.20 -2.76
C GLY A 464 -10.56 11.62 -3.76
N SER A 465 -9.83 12.70 -3.50
CA SER A 465 -8.73 13.16 -4.35
C SER A 465 -7.63 13.81 -3.52
N CYS A 466 -6.40 13.77 -4.03
CA CYS A 466 -5.20 14.22 -3.31
C CYS A 466 -4.53 15.44 -3.98
N VAL A 467 -3.91 16.29 -3.16
CA VAL A 467 -2.85 17.24 -3.54
C VAL A 467 -1.67 17.10 -2.59
N TYR A 468 -0.51 17.68 -2.93
CA TYR A 468 0.69 17.60 -2.11
C TYR A 468 1.20 18.99 -1.72
N GLU A 469 1.61 19.13 -0.47
CA GLU A 469 2.18 20.37 0.07
C GLU A 469 3.58 20.12 0.63
N ASP A 470 4.55 20.95 0.21
CA ASP A 470 5.93 20.86 0.70
C ASP A 470 6.17 21.71 1.95
N VAL A 471 5.22 22.56 2.34
CA VAL A 471 5.34 23.43 3.52
C VAL A 471 3.97 23.62 4.18
N PHE A 472 3.94 23.44 5.50
CA PHE A 472 2.90 23.99 6.37
C PHE A 472 3.47 25.16 7.15
N THR A 473 2.81 26.32 7.08
CA THR A 473 3.15 27.45 7.93
C THR A 473 2.64 27.20 9.35
N ASP A 474 3.33 27.75 10.36
CA ASP A 474 2.89 27.66 11.75
C ASP A 474 1.45 28.19 11.93
N GLY A 475 1.08 29.24 11.19
CA GLY A 475 -0.27 29.83 11.21
C GLY A 475 -1.35 28.91 10.61
N GLU A 476 -1.04 28.13 9.57
CA GLU A 476 -1.97 27.12 9.03
C GLU A 476 -2.22 26.00 10.05
N ILE A 477 -1.16 25.52 10.72
CA ILE A 477 -1.27 24.50 11.77
C ILE A 477 -2.06 25.04 12.97
N GLU A 478 -1.79 26.27 13.42
CA GLU A 478 -2.51 26.91 14.53
C GLU A 478 -4.00 27.10 14.23
N ALA A 479 -4.34 27.54 13.02
CA ALA A 479 -5.72 27.71 12.60
C ALA A 479 -6.48 26.37 12.53
N ALA A 480 -5.86 25.34 11.95
CA ALA A 480 -6.41 23.99 11.91
C ALA A 480 -6.58 23.41 13.32
N PHE A 481 -5.60 23.59 14.20
CA PHE A 481 -5.65 23.13 15.58
C PHE A 481 -6.78 23.81 16.37
N ALA A 482 -6.93 25.14 16.28
CA ALA A 482 -8.02 25.87 16.93
C ALA A 482 -9.40 25.41 16.42
N ARG A 483 -9.49 25.09 15.12
CA ARG A 483 -10.71 24.53 14.52
C ARG A 483 -11.04 23.14 15.09
N LEU A 484 -10.04 22.30 15.30
CA LEU A 484 -10.17 20.98 15.91
C LEU A 484 -10.57 21.09 17.38
N GLU A 485 -9.94 21.96 18.17
CA GLU A 485 -10.34 22.21 19.57
C GLU A 485 -11.82 22.61 19.69
N GLY A 486 -12.30 23.47 18.79
CA GLY A 486 -13.72 23.85 18.74
C GLY A 486 -14.66 22.69 18.43
N PHE A 487 -14.21 21.68 17.67
CA PHE A 487 -14.94 20.43 17.46
C PHE A 487 -14.91 19.54 18.71
N MET A 488 -13.74 19.39 19.33
CA MET A 488 -13.54 18.59 20.55
C MET A 488 -14.38 19.10 21.73
N LEU A 489 -14.55 20.42 21.86
CA LEU A 489 -15.41 21.01 22.91
C LEU A 489 -16.88 20.60 22.76
N LYS A 490 -17.33 20.30 21.53
CA LYS A 490 -18.68 19.83 21.24
C LYS A 490 -18.81 18.30 21.32
N HIS A 491 -17.71 17.59 21.05
CA HIS A 491 -17.62 16.13 21.02
C HIS A 491 -16.48 15.61 21.90
N PRO A 492 -16.49 15.83 23.22
CA PRO A 492 -15.40 15.45 24.12
C PRO A 492 -15.05 13.96 24.10
N GLU A 493 -15.99 13.10 23.70
CA GLU A 493 -15.83 11.66 23.53
C GLU A 493 -14.90 11.25 22.38
N THR A 494 -14.59 12.16 21.46
CA THR A 494 -13.60 11.96 20.39
C THR A 494 -12.16 12.15 20.86
N CYS A 495 -11.97 12.53 22.12
CA CYS A 495 -10.64 12.64 22.71
C CYS A 495 -10.14 11.22 23.01
N TRP A 496 -8.94 10.91 22.55
CA TRP A 496 -8.32 9.63 22.81
C TRP A 496 -8.24 9.37 24.31
N ASP A 497 -8.65 8.16 24.69
CA ASP A 497 -8.75 7.71 26.06
C ASP A 497 -7.83 6.51 26.27
N ARG A 498 -6.80 6.70 27.08
CA ARG A 498 -5.81 5.66 27.40
C ARG A 498 -6.46 4.40 27.97
N SER A 499 -7.59 4.51 28.68
CA SER A 499 -8.29 3.35 29.24
C SER A 499 -8.89 2.42 28.18
N LYS A 500 -8.98 2.88 26.93
CA LYS A 500 -9.44 2.12 25.76
C LYS A 500 -8.28 1.64 24.87
N SER A 501 -7.04 1.91 25.27
CA SER A 501 -5.82 1.44 24.60
C SER A 501 -5.55 -0.05 24.89
N PHE A 502 -4.70 -0.69 24.07
CA PHE A 502 -4.28 -2.10 24.16
C PHE A 502 -3.24 -2.37 25.25
N SER A 503 -2.69 -1.34 25.90
CA SER A 503 -1.75 -1.57 27.00
C SER A 503 -2.51 -2.10 28.22
N PRO A 504 -2.09 -3.22 28.82
CA PRO A 504 -2.62 -3.58 30.13
C PRO A 504 -2.36 -2.41 31.08
N VAL A 505 -3.38 -2.09 31.87
CA VAL A 505 -3.28 -1.21 33.02
C VAL A 505 -2.07 -1.70 33.81
N ASP A 506 -1.03 -0.86 33.94
CA ASP A 506 -0.05 -1.04 35.00
C ASP A 506 -0.84 -1.13 36.30
N THR A 507 -0.88 -2.34 36.85
CA THR A 507 -1.23 -2.54 38.24
C THR A 507 -0.32 -1.64 39.06
N GLU A 508 -0.95 -0.66 39.70
CA GLU A 508 -0.59 0.02 40.94
C GLU A 508 0.90 0.16 41.29
N ASP A 509 1.30 1.41 41.57
CA ASP A 509 2.37 1.80 42.49
C ASP A 509 3.03 0.64 43.26
N ASN A 510 4.33 0.42 43.00
CA ASN A 510 5.32 -0.01 44.01
C ASN A 510 6.73 0.44 43.63
#